data_AF-V7D3X8-F1
#
_entry.id   AF-V7D3X8-F1
#
_cell.length_a   1.000
_cell.length_b   1.000
_cell.length_c   1.000
_cell.angle_alpha   90.00
_cell.angle_beta   90.00
_cell.angle_gamma   90.00
#
_symmetry.space_group_name_H-M   'P 1'
#
loop_
_entity.id
_entity.type
_entity.pdbx_description
1 polymer ?
#
loop_
_entity_poly.entity_id
_entity_poly.type
_entity_poly.pdbx_seq_one_letter_code
_entity_poly.pdbx_strand_id
1 'polypeptide(L)'
;MSVKSKPLVQKNVAHAIRYVSPYFHNDSGKNIDVKPLDEGSKFESIALHATENFVEDKPEENKSSCSEKSIEIKKNLSASEKWDEAYKRKTPDITWKPPRSATVLIQEDHAHDPWRVLVICMLLNRTSGRQTKNIVSDFFKLCPDAKSCTEVSREEIEETIKTLGFQHKRAKMLKRLSEEYLDESWTHVTQLHGVGK
;
A
#
# COMPACT_ATOMS: atom_id res chain seq x y z
N MET A 1 -7.65 23.77 69.60
CA MET A 1 -7.11 23.97 68.24
C MET A 1 -6.87 22.59 67.64
N SER A 2 -7.71 22.15 66.70
CA SER A 2 -7.58 20.82 66.06
C SER A 2 -7.41 21.01 64.56
N VAL A 3 -6.21 20.72 64.07
CA VAL A 3 -5.82 20.90 62.66
C VAL A 3 -6.32 19.67 61.89
N LYS A 4 -7.38 19.82 61.09
CA LYS A 4 -7.87 18.76 60.20
C LYS A 4 -6.98 18.70 58.95
N SER A 5 -6.34 17.56 58.74
CA SER A 5 -5.60 17.23 57.51
C SER A 5 -6.57 17.04 56.33
N LYS A 6 -6.24 17.64 55.18
CA LYS A 6 -6.99 17.48 53.92
C LYS A 6 -6.50 16.21 53.21
N PRO A 7 -7.39 15.37 52.64
CA PRO A 7 -6.97 14.20 51.88
C PRO A 7 -6.47 14.60 50.48
N LEU A 8 -5.40 13.92 50.06
CA LEU A 8 -4.72 14.08 48.78
C LEU A 8 -5.60 13.50 47.66
N VAL A 9 -6.05 14.36 46.73
CA VAL A 9 -6.80 13.95 45.53
C VAL A 9 -5.87 13.16 44.62
N GLN A 10 -6.08 11.86 44.54
CA GLN A 10 -5.46 10.99 43.54
C GLN A 10 -5.92 11.43 42.15
N LYS A 11 -4.96 11.87 41.33
CA LYS A 11 -5.20 12.18 39.92
C LYS A 11 -5.37 10.87 39.16
N ASN A 12 -6.60 10.58 38.75
CA ASN A 12 -6.87 9.51 37.79
C ASN A 12 -6.29 9.93 36.43
N VAL A 13 -5.17 9.32 36.05
CA VAL A 13 -4.61 9.46 34.69
C VAL A 13 -5.49 8.65 33.77
N ALA A 14 -6.49 9.31 33.17
CA ALA A 14 -7.24 8.76 32.05
C ALA A 14 -6.23 8.40 30.95
N HIS A 15 -5.96 7.11 30.79
CA HIS A 15 -5.22 6.62 29.64
C HIS A 15 -6.13 6.87 28.44
N ALA A 16 -5.83 7.93 27.67
CA ALA A 16 -6.47 8.15 26.38
C ALA A 16 -6.16 6.91 25.54
N ILE A 17 -7.15 6.03 25.39
CA ILE A 17 -7.05 4.90 24.49
C ILE A 17 -6.92 5.51 23.10
N ARG A 18 -5.68 5.63 22.61
CA ARG A 18 -5.43 5.92 21.20
C ARG A 18 -5.98 4.72 20.46
N TYR A 19 -7.12 4.90 19.80
CA TYR A 19 -7.68 3.90 18.91
C TYR A 19 -6.70 3.72 17.75
N VAL A 20 -5.86 2.70 17.84
CA VAL A 20 -4.96 2.28 16.77
C VAL A 20 -5.77 1.36 15.86
N SER A 21 -5.64 1.54 14.54
CA SER A 21 -6.36 0.66 13.59
C SER A 21 -6.03 -0.82 13.89
N PRO A 22 -7.03 -1.73 13.83
CA PRO A 22 -6.84 -3.17 14.07
C PRO A 22 -5.70 -3.80 13.26
N TYR A 23 -5.32 -3.21 12.13
CA TYR A 23 -4.20 -3.68 11.30
C TYR A 23 -2.80 -3.39 11.85
N PHE A 24 -2.65 -2.41 12.75
CA PHE A 24 -1.36 -2.10 13.36
C PHE A 24 -1.18 -2.80 14.72
N HIS A 25 -2.00 -3.81 15.01
CA HIS A 25 -1.83 -4.60 16.22
C HIS A 25 -0.62 -5.50 16.03
N ASN A 26 0.51 -5.03 16.60
CA ASN A 26 1.81 -5.67 16.75
C ASN A 26 1.89 -7.13 16.30
N ASP A 27 2.55 -7.37 15.15
CA ASP A 27 3.25 -8.64 14.92
C ASP A 27 4.41 -8.66 15.91
N SER A 28 4.16 -9.18 17.10
CA SER A 28 5.13 -9.22 18.19
C SER A 28 6.28 -10.16 17.80
N GLY A 29 7.43 -9.57 17.42
CA GLY A 29 8.74 -10.20 17.60
C GLY A 29 9.39 -10.77 16.33
N LYS A 30 9.87 -9.90 15.44
CA LYS A 30 11.12 -10.15 14.70
C LYS A 30 12.00 -8.91 14.77
N ASN A 31 13.00 -8.94 15.66
CA ASN A 31 14.11 -8.01 15.62
C ASN A 31 14.87 -8.25 14.31
N ILE A 32 14.78 -7.31 13.37
CA ILE A 32 15.67 -7.29 12.21
C ILE A 32 16.88 -6.47 12.63
N ASP A 33 17.99 -7.17 12.87
CA ASP A 33 19.28 -6.56 13.12
C ASP A 33 19.82 -6.00 11.79
N VAL A 34 19.69 -4.69 11.58
CA VAL A 34 20.19 -4.01 10.37
C VAL A 34 21.57 -3.46 10.69
N LYS A 35 22.61 -4.09 10.12
CA LYS A 35 23.98 -3.54 10.15
C LYS A 35 24.06 -2.26 9.31
N PRO A 36 24.83 -1.23 9.75
CA PRO A 36 24.98 0.02 9.00
C PRO A 36 25.67 -0.19 7.65
N LEU A 37 25.18 0.55 6.65
CA LEU A 37 25.70 0.59 5.28
C LEU A 37 26.96 1.48 5.24
N ASP A 38 28.10 0.89 4.88
CA ASP A 38 29.36 1.60 4.63
C ASP A 38 29.37 2.20 3.22
N GLU A 39 29.90 3.42 3.11
CA GLU A 39 30.03 4.17 1.87
C GLU A 39 31.29 3.78 1.09
N GLY A 40 31.12 3.60 -0.21
CA GLY A 40 32.14 3.94 -1.20
C GLY A 40 33.11 2.85 -1.61
N SER A 41 33.06 2.46 -2.88
CA SER A 41 34.24 2.31 -3.77
C SER A 41 33.83 1.95 -5.21
N LYS A 42 33.87 2.98 -6.06
CA LYS A 42 34.37 3.08 -7.45
C LYS A 42 34.46 1.81 -8.35
N PHE A 43 33.75 1.93 -9.49
CA PHE A 43 33.99 1.46 -10.88
C PHE A 43 35.09 0.43 -11.21
N GLU A 44 34.75 -0.52 -12.09
CA GLU A 44 35.49 -0.76 -13.34
C GLU A 44 34.64 -1.51 -14.40
N SER A 45 34.75 -1.09 -15.67
CA SER A 45 34.04 -1.60 -16.86
C SER A 45 34.98 -2.40 -17.76
N ILE A 46 34.60 -3.59 -18.29
CA ILE A 46 35.17 -4.15 -19.56
C ILE A 46 34.23 -5.27 -20.08
N ALA A 47 33.44 -5.04 -21.14
CA ALA A 47 33.64 -5.39 -22.56
C ALA A 47 32.97 -6.69 -23.05
N LEU A 48 32.36 -6.55 -24.24
CA LEU A 48 31.66 -7.54 -25.05
C LEU A 48 32.64 -8.46 -25.80
N HIS A 49 32.29 -9.74 -25.94
CA HIS A 49 32.61 -10.49 -27.16
C HIS A 49 31.51 -11.52 -27.45
N ALA A 50 30.96 -11.46 -28.66
CA ALA A 50 30.02 -12.42 -29.21
C ALA A 50 30.78 -13.45 -30.06
N THR A 51 30.36 -14.72 -30.04
CA THR A 51 30.41 -15.64 -31.19
C THR A 51 29.36 -16.73 -31.01
N GLU A 52 28.57 -16.93 -32.06
CA GLU A 52 27.57 -17.99 -32.23
C GLU A 52 28.22 -19.36 -32.48
N ASN A 53 27.57 -20.45 -32.05
CA ASN A 53 27.21 -21.59 -32.92
C ASN A 53 26.33 -22.62 -32.20
N PHE A 54 25.40 -23.15 -32.98
CA PHE A 54 24.29 -24.06 -32.67
C PHE A 54 24.76 -25.53 -32.67
N VAL A 55 24.15 -26.39 -31.83
CA VAL A 55 23.69 -27.79 -32.11
C VAL A 55 23.21 -28.44 -30.79
N GLU A 56 22.03 -29.06 -30.85
CA GLU A 56 21.36 -29.83 -29.80
C GLU A 56 21.96 -31.23 -29.62
N ASP A 57 22.08 -31.71 -28.37
CA ASP A 57 21.49 -33.00 -27.94
C ASP A 57 21.56 -33.19 -26.41
N LYS A 58 20.49 -33.78 -25.85
CA LYS A 58 20.30 -34.21 -24.44
C LYS A 58 20.63 -35.73 -24.31
N PRO A 59 20.60 -36.38 -23.12
CA PRO A 59 20.59 -35.88 -21.73
C PRO A 59 21.69 -36.54 -20.85
N GLU A 60 22.27 -35.81 -19.89
CA GLU A 60 23.00 -36.45 -18.78
C GLU A 60 22.52 -35.92 -17.42
N GLU A 61 22.15 -36.89 -16.57
CA GLU A 61 21.77 -36.72 -15.18
C GLU A 61 22.92 -36.07 -14.41
N ASN A 62 22.66 -34.94 -13.75
CA ASN A 62 23.50 -34.50 -12.65
C ASN A 62 22.67 -33.84 -11.55
N LYS A 63 22.86 -34.38 -10.34
CA LYS A 63 22.16 -34.05 -9.10
C LYS A 63 22.43 -32.59 -8.72
N SER A 64 21.53 -31.71 -9.11
CA SER A 64 21.47 -30.33 -8.64
C SER A 64 20.63 -30.29 -7.37
N SER A 65 21.29 -30.10 -6.23
CA SER A 65 20.67 -29.89 -4.93
C SER A 65 19.58 -28.81 -5.00
N CYS A 66 18.36 -29.23 -4.66
CA CYS A 66 17.20 -28.35 -4.54
C CYS A 66 17.42 -27.43 -3.35
N SER A 67 17.90 -26.21 -3.58
CA SER A 67 17.86 -25.16 -2.57
C SER A 67 16.42 -24.65 -2.51
N GLU A 68 15.71 -25.08 -1.47
CA GLU A 68 14.40 -24.59 -1.06
C GLU A 68 14.47 -23.07 -0.86
N LYS A 69 14.25 -22.31 -1.93
CA LYS A 69 13.75 -20.95 -1.77
C LYS A 69 12.31 -21.11 -1.34
N SER A 70 12.08 -20.97 -0.03
CA SER A 70 10.76 -20.77 0.54
C SER A 70 10.06 -19.68 -0.26
N ILE A 71 9.18 -20.10 -1.17
CA ILE A 71 8.22 -19.22 -1.81
C ILE A 71 7.38 -18.73 -0.64
N GLU A 72 7.66 -17.51 -0.19
CA GLU A 72 6.86 -16.82 0.81
C GLU A 72 5.44 -16.77 0.25
N ILE A 73 4.60 -17.70 0.70
CA ILE A 73 3.23 -17.86 0.23
C ILE A 73 2.56 -16.55 0.54
N LYS A 74 2.29 -15.75 -0.50
CA LYS A 74 1.49 -14.52 -0.40
C LYS A 74 0.13 -14.94 0.13
N LYS A 75 -0.06 -14.84 1.44
CA LYS A 75 -1.32 -15.12 2.11
C LYS A 75 -2.31 -14.06 1.67
N ASN A 76 -3.06 -14.36 0.62
CA ASN A 76 -4.30 -13.65 0.30
C ASN A 76 -5.21 -13.71 1.54
N LEU A 77 -6.00 -12.67 1.77
CA LEU A 77 -7.01 -12.68 2.83
C LEU A 77 -7.93 -13.89 2.63
N SER A 78 -8.12 -14.65 3.70
CA SER A 78 -9.16 -15.66 3.80
C SER A 78 -10.54 -15.01 3.60
N ALA A 79 -11.55 -15.84 3.32
CA ALA A 79 -12.90 -15.35 3.12
C ALA A 79 -13.42 -14.56 4.32
N SER A 80 -13.09 -14.97 5.56
CA SER A 80 -13.49 -14.27 6.79
C SER A 80 -12.75 -12.95 6.98
N GLU A 81 -11.43 -12.92 6.79
CA GLU A 81 -10.61 -11.71 7.00
C GLU A 81 -11.01 -10.56 6.06
N LYS A 82 -11.56 -10.87 4.88
CA LYS A 82 -12.09 -9.86 3.97
C LYS A 82 -13.23 -9.02 4.58
N TRP A 83 -13.93 -9.56 5.57
CA TRP A 83 -15.07 -8.94 6.26
C TRP A 83 -14.71 -8.39 7.65
N ASP A 84 -13.42 -8.25 7.95
CA ASP A 84 -13.00 -7.66 9.22
C ASP A 84 -13.41 -6.18 9.29
N GLU A 85 -13.76 -5.71 10.50
CA GLU A 85 -14.21 -4.33 10.75
C GLU A 85 -13.24 -3.27 10.22
N ALA A 86 -11.95 -3.59 10.12
CA ALA A 86 -10.96 -2.67 9.61
C ALA A 86 -11.03 -2.42 8.09
N TYR A 87 -11.73 -3.27 7.33
CA TYR A 87 -12.05 -3.04 5.91
C TYR A 87 -13.41 -2.39 5.69
N LYS A 88 -14.19 -2.14 6.75
CA LYS A 88 -15.52 -1.58 6.65
C LYS A 88 -15.50 -0.17 6.05
N ARG A 89 -16.51 0.15 5.26
CA ARG A 89 -16.72 1.46 4.65
C ARG A 89 -16.70 2.53 5.73
N LYS A 90 -15.87 3.55 5.51
CA LYS A 90 -15.82 4.71 6.41
C LYS A 90 -17.14 5.47 6.36
N THR A 91 -17.70 5.71 7.53
CA THR A 91 -18.85 6.58 7.70
C THR A 91 -18.41 8.05 7.78
N PRO A 92 -19.23 9.00 7.33
CA PRO A 92 -18.85 10.43 7.25
C PRO A 92 -18.65 11.10 8.62
N ASP A 93 -19.11 10.48 9.70
CA ASP A 93 -18.98 10.93 11.09
C ASP A 93 -17.63 10.58 11.75
N ILE A 94 -16.78 9.78 11.08
CA ILE A 94 -15.46 9.42 11.60
C ILE A 94 -14.54 10.66 11.65
N THR A 95 -14.24 11.11 12.86
CA THR A 95 -13.32 12.23 13.14
C THR A 95 -11.86 11.78 13.30
N TRP A 96 -11.58 10.48 13.21
CA TRP A 96 -10.24 9.93 13.37
C TRP A 96 -9.28 10.39 12.27
N LYS A 97 -8.19 11.05 12.67
CA LYS A 97 -7.07 11.41 11.80
C LYS A 97 -5.86 10.55 12.16
N PRO A 98 -5.29 9.79 11.20
CA PRO A 98 -4.12 8.96 11.50
C PRO A 98 -2.92 9.84 11.88
N PRO A 99 -2.10 9.41 12.85
CA PRO A 99 -0.85 10.10 13.16
C PRO A 99 0.13 10.00 11.97
N ARG A 100 0.99 11.01 11.82
CA ARG A 100 2.04 10.98 10.81
C ARG A 100 3.10 9.93 11.15
N SER A 101 3.50 9.14 10.17
CA SER A 101 4.56 8.15 10.34
C SER A 101 5.94 8.76 10.07
N ALA A 102 7.00 8.09 10.54
CA ALA A 102 8.38 8.50 10.25
C ALA A 102 8.75 8.33 8.76
N THR A 103 8.06 7.43 8.05
CA THR A 103 8.34 7.12 6.64
C THR A 103 7.55 7.97 5.65
N VAL A 104 6.60 8.79 6.13
CA VAL A 104 5.81 9.76 5.35
C VAL A 104 5.18 9.11 4.12
N LEU A 105 4.24 8.20 4.36
CA LEU A 105 3.53 7.50 3.29
C LEU A 105 2.69 8.49 2.47
N ILE A 106 2.59 8.26 1.16
CA ILE A 106 1.80 9.10 0.24
C ILE A 106 0.33 9.17 0.71
N GLN A 107 -0.19 8.07 1.24
CA GLN A 107 -1.55 7.96 1.75
C GLN A 107 -1.86 8.92 2.90
N GLU A 108 -0.86 9.30 3.72
CA GLU A 108 -1.10 10.15 4.89
C GLU A 108 -1.57 11.56 4.50
N ASP A 109 -1.14 12.07 3.35
CA ASP A 109 -1.56 13.37 2.82
C ASP A 109 -3.01 13.32 2.28
N HIS A 110 -3.49 12.12 1.94
CA HIS A 110 -4.80 11.89 1.35
C HIS A 110 -5.79 11.19 2.29
N ALA A 111 -5.43 10.96 3.55
CA ALA A 111 -6.23 10.18 4.51
C ALA A 111 -7.63 10.76 4.83
N HIS A 112 -7.89 12.01 4.44
CA HIS A 112 -9.18 12.67 4.55
C HIS A 112 -10.21 12.14 3.52
N ASP A 113 -9.73 11.55 2.41
CA ASP A 113 -10.56 10.99 1.36
C ASP A 113 -10.22 9.50 1.16
N PRO A 114 -11.10 8.58 1.60
CA PRO A 114 -10.85 7.15 1.47
C PRO A 114 -10.68 6.68 0.03
N TRP A 115 -11.39 7.29 -0.94
CA TRP A 115 -11.25 6.91 -2.35
C TRP A 115 -9.86 7.24 -2.88
N ARG A 116 -9.33 8.42 -2.55
CA ARG A 116 -7.96 8.81 -2.93
C ARG A 116 -6.93 7.84 -2.38
N VAL A 117 -7.09 7.38 -1.14
CA VAL A 117 -6.20 6.37 -0.53
C VAL A 117 -6.24 5.05 -1.31
N LEU A 118 -7.43 4.57 -1.70
CA LEU A 118 -7.57 3.34 -2.49
C LEU A 118 -6.91 3.47 -3.88
N VAL A 119 -7.09 4.61 -4.54
CA VAL A 119 -6.45 4.92 -5.82
C VAL A 119 -4.92 4.91 -5.69
N ILE A 120 -4.37 5.56 -4.65
CA ILE A 120 -2.93 5.57 -4.40
C ILE A 120 -2.41 4.13 -4.22
N CYS A 121 -3.08 3.31 -3.42
CA CYS A 121 -2.71 1.89 -3.26
C CYS A 121 -2.74 1.13 -4.58
N MET A 122 -3.75 1.35 -5.42
CA MET A 122 -3.85 0.74 -6.74
C MET A 122 -2.69 1.17 -7.67
N LEU A 123 -2.32 2.45 -7.64
CA LEU A 123 -1.21 2.98 -8.44
C LEU A 123 0.16 2.47 -7.97
N LEU A 124 0.33 2.21 -6.66
CA LEU A 124 1.55 1.66 -6.06
C LEU A 124 1.81 0.18 -6.40
N ASN A 125 0.83 -0.52 -6.98
CA ASN A 125 0.99 -1.93 -7.34
C ASN A 125 2.13 -2.12 -8.34
N ARG A 126 3.22 -2.79 -7.91
CA ARG A 126 4.39 -3.10 -8.76
C ARG A 126 5.05 -1.86 -9.39
N THR A 127 4.97 -0.72 -8.71
CA THR A 127 5.62 0.55 -9.10
C THR A 127 6.41 1.10 -7.92
N SER A 128 7.37 1.99 -8.18
CA SER A 128 8.07 2.66 -7.09
C SER A 128 7.20 3.77 -6.49
N GLY A 129 7.32 3.99 -5.18
CA GLY A 129 6.66 5.10 -4.49
C GLY A 129 7.07 6.46 -5.06
N ARG A 130 8.34 6.62 -5.46
CA ARG A 130 8.84 7.85 -6.08
C ARG A 130 8.14 8.17 -7.40
N GLN A 131 8.00 7.18 -8.30
CA GLN A 131 7.27 7.39 -9.55
C GLN A 131 5.81 7.71 -9.30
N THR A 132 5.16 6.98 -8.40
CA THR A 132 3.76 7.21 -8.07
C THR A 132 3.55 8.61 -7.49
N LYS A 133 4.40 9.05 -6.55
CA LYS A 133 4.33 10.38 -5.93
C LYS A 133 4.38 11.51 -6.94
N ASN A 134 5.18 11.38 -8.01
CA ASN A 134 5.26 12.37 -9.07
C ASN A 134 3.96 12.47 -9.88
N ILE A 135 3.21 11.38 -10.00
CA ILE A 135 1.97 11.30 -10.80
C ILE A 135 0.72 11.61 -9.97
N VAL A 136 0.71 11.33 -8.66
CA VAL A 136 -0.47 11.49 -7.80
C VAL A 136 -1.06 12.91 -7.87
N SER A 137 -0.21 13.94 -7.89
CA SER A 137 -0.65 15.34 -7.98
C SER A 137 -1.40 15.61 -9.28
N ASP A 138 -0.83 15.21 -10.42
CA ASP A 138 -1.44 15.45 -11.74
C ASP A 138 -2.68 14.58 -11.96
N PHE A 139 -2.66 13.33 -11.47
CA PHE A 139 -3.83 12.46 -11.49
C PHE A 139 -5.01 13.08 -10.74
N PHE A 140 -4.82 13.63 -9.54
CA PHE A 140 -5.91 14.24 -8.76
C PHE A 140 -6.30 15.65 -9.23
N LYS A 141 -5.53 16.29 -10.11
CA LYS A 141 -6.01 17.46 -10.86
C LYS A 141 -6.98 17.04 -11.96
N LEU A 142 -6.68 15.93 -12.64
CA LEU A 142 -7.55 15.36 -13.67
C LEU A 142 -8.82 14.74 -13.09
N CYS A 143 -8.68 13.93 -12.03
CA CYS A 143 -9.76 13.23 -11.35
C CYS A 143 -9.80 13.64 -9.86
N PRO A 144 -10.42 14.77 -9.51
CA PRO A 144 -10.46 15.24 -8.11
C PRO A 144 -11.17 14.29 -7.15
N ASP A 145 -12.21 13.61 -7.63
CA ASP A 145 -13.05 12.66 -6.88
C ASP A 145 -13.45 11.44 -7.74
N ALA A 146 -14.12 10.48 -7.09
CA ALA A 146 -14.57 9.24 -7.73
C ALA A 146 -15.49 9.51 -8.93
N LYS A 147 -16.39 10.51 -8.83
CA LYS A 147 -17.34 10.83 -9.89
C LYS A 147 -16.64 11.37 -11.12
N SER A 148 -15.73 12.32 -10.94
CA SER A 148 -14.91 12.87 -12.02
C SER A 148 -14.11 11.76 -12.73
N CYS A 149 -13.59 10.79 -11.98
CA CYS A 149 -12.86 9.65 -12.54
C CYS A 149 -13.71 8.76 -13.47
N THR A 150 -15.02 8.64 -13.24
CA THR A 150 -15.90 7.87 -14.14
C THR A 150 -16.21 8.64 -15.43
N GLU A 151 -16.24 9.96 -15.36
CA GLU A 151 -16.57 10.86 -16.48
C GLU A 151 -15.36 11.12 -17.41
N VAL A 152 -14.15 11.24 -16.85
CA VAL A 152 -12.92 11.46 -17.63
C VAL A 152 -12.67 10.31 -18.61
N SER A 153 -12.17 10.63 -19.82
CA SER A 153 -11.91 9.62 -20.84
C SER A 153 -10.81 8.66 -20.38
N ARG A 154 -10.90 7.40 -20.83
CA ARG A 154 -9.91 6.39 -20.46
C ARG A 154 -8.52 6.79 -20.95
N GLU A 155 -8.45 7.40 -22.12
CA GLU A 155 -7.25 7.81 -22.82
C GLU A 155 -6.50 8.92 -22.06
N GLU A 156 -7.22 9.87 -21.47
CA GLU A 156 -6.62 10.91 -20.60
C GLU A 156 -6.02 10.32 -19.32
N ILE A 157 -6.72 9.36 -18.69
CA ILE A 157 -6.19 8.63 -17.53
C ILE A 157 -4.93 7.86 -17.93
N GLU A 158 -4.96 7.17 -19.08
CA GLU A 158 -3.83 6.40 -19.60
C GLU A 158 -2.60 7.25 -19.85
N GLU A 159 -2.76 8.43 -20.47
CA GLU A 159 -1.66 9.34 -20.72
C GLU A 159 -1.07 9.88 -19.41
N THR A 160 -1.93 10.21 -18.44
CA THR A 160 -1.52 10.71 -17.12
C THR A 160 -0.69 9.67 -16.34
N ILE A 161 -1.06 8.39 -16.40
CA ILE A 161 -0.36 7.32 -15.66
C ILE A 161 0.64 6.52 -16.50
N LYS A 162 0.90 6.94 -17.74
CA LYS A 162 1.72 6.23 -18.74
C LYS A 162 3.09 5.83 -18.22
N THR A 163 3.73 6.69 -17.43
CA THR A 163 5.07 6.48 -16.87
C THR A 163 5.12 5.37 -15.81
N LEU A 164 3.97 4.95 -15.27
CA LEU A 164 3.87 3.88 -14.26
C LEU A 164 3.81 2.47 -14.89
N GLY A 165 3.56 2.39 -16.20
CA GLY A 165 3.34 1.13 -16.91
C GLY A 165 2.01 0.45 -16.55
N PHE A 166 1.60 -0.51 -17.39
CA PHE A 166 0.28 -1.15 -17.33
C PHE A 166 -0.90 -0.16 -17.39
N GLN A 167 -0.68 1.01 -18.01
CA GLN A 167 -1.62 2.12 -18.04
C GLN A 167 -3.00 1.70 -18.55
N HIS A 168 -3.08 0.89 -19.61
CA HIS A 168 -4.36 0.42 -20.15
C HIS A 168 -5.17 -0.41 -19.15
N LYS A 169 -4.50 -1.29 -18.40
CA LYS A 169 -5.15 -2.11 -17.39
C LYS A 169 -5.53 -1.26 -16.17
N ARG A 170 -4.62 -0.41 -15.70
CA ARG A 170 -4.84 0.48 -14.56
C ARG A 170 -5.98 1.46 -14.81
N ALA A 171 -6.05 2.09 -15.97
CA ALA A 171 -7.11 3.03 -16.31
C ALA A 171 -8.50 2.35 -16.25
N LYS A 172 -8.62 1.15 -16.82
CA LYS A 172 -9.85 0.35 -16.70
C LYS A 172 -10.19 0.01 -15.24
N MET A 173 -9.19 -0.38 -14.45
CA MET A 173 -9.38 -0.68 -13.03
C MET A 173 -9.78 0.56 -12.22
N LEU A 174 -9.19 1.72 -12.49
CA LEU A 174 -9.48 2.98 -11.81
C LEU A 174 -10.91 3.45 -12.07
N LYS A 175 -11.36 3.40 -13.34
CA LYS A 175 -12.75 3.75 -13.68
C LYS A 175 -13.73 2.81 -12.99
N ARG A 176 -13.52 1.50 -13.12
CA ARG A 176 -14.37 0.48 -12.49
C ARG A 176 -14.40 0.59 -10.96
N LEU A 177 -13.24 0.77 -10.31
CA LEU A 177 -13.17 1.03 -8.88
C LEU A 177 -14.01 2.25 -8.50
N SER A 178 -13.91 3.33 -9.27
CA SER A 178 -14.60 4.58 -8.96
C SER A 178 -16.11 4.47 -9.16
N GLU A 179 -16.56 3.73 -10.18
CA GLU A 179 -17.97 3.38 -10.39
C GLU A 179 -18.51 2.54 -9.22
N GLU A 180 -17.84 1.46 -8.86
CA GLU A 180 -18.24 0.59 -7.74
C GLU A 180 -18.15 1.31 -6.38
N TYR A 181 -17.22 2.24 -6.21
CA TYR A 181 -17.08 3.01 -4.98
C TYR A 181 -18.28 3.93 -4.72
N LEU A 182 -18.85 4.50 -5.77
CA LEU A 182 -20.03 5.37 -5.69
C LEU A 182 -21.32 4.58 -5.44
N ASP A 183 -21.32 3.28 -5.68
CA ASP A 183 -22.44 2.41 -5.36
C ASP A 183 -22.65 2.31 -3.84
N GLU A 184 -23.89 2.10 -3.43
CA GLU A 184 -24.31 1.88 -2.05
C GLU A 184 -24.23 0.39 -1.66
N SER A 185 -24.05 -0.52 -2.63
CA SER A 185 -24.09 -1.97 -2.43
C SER A 185 -22.93 -2.55 -1.62
N TRP A 186 -21.80 -1.85 -1.52
CA TRP A 186 -20.60 -2.35 -0.83
C TRP A 186 -20.51 -1.86 0.62
N THR A 187 -20.01 -2.76 1.47
CA THR A 187 -19.82 -2.55 2.92
C THR A 187 -18.36 -2.64 3.33
N HIS A 188 -17.56 -3.42 2.62
CA HIS A 188 -16.13 -3.62 2.88
C HIS A 188 -15.32 -3.30 1.64
N VAL A 189 -14.21 -2.58 1.80
CA VAL A 189 -13.38 -2.12 0.67
C VAL A 189 -12.82 -3.29 -0.16
N THR A 190 -12.68 -4.47 0.43
CA THR A 190 -12.24 -5.72 -0.22
C THR A 190 -13.22 -6.25 -1.27
N GLN A 191 -14.46 -5.73 -1.30
CA GLN A 191 -15.44 -6.03 -2.33
C GLN A 191 -15.17 -5.27 -3.63
N LEU A 192 -14.49 -4.12 -3.55
CA LEU A 192 -14.26 -3.23 -4.68
C LEU A 192 -13.21 -3.79 -5.64
N HIS A 193 -13.41 -3.54 -6.92
CA HIS A 193 -12.53 -4.03 -7.97
C HIS A 193 -11.09 -3.54 -7.79
N GLY A 194 -10.16 -4.49 -7.75
CA GLY A 194 -8.73 -4.20 -7.66
C GLY A 194 -8.23 -3.80 -6.27
N VAL A 195 -9.08 -3.87 -5.24
CA VAL A 195 -8.68 -3.71 -3.84
C VAL A 195 -8.34 -5.09 -3.26
N GLY A 196 -7.09 -5.25 -2.82
CA GLY A 196 -6.57 -6.48 -2.24
C GLY A 196 -6.14 -6.30 -0.78
N LYS A 197 -5.30 -7.22 -0.31
CA LYS A 197 -4.57 -7.11 0.96
C LYS A 197 -3.48 -6.05 0.88
#